data_AF-A0A537L094-F1
#
_entry.id   AF-A0A537L094-F1
#
_cell.length_a   1.000
_cell.length_b   1.000
_cell.length_c   1.000
_cell.angle_alpha   90.00
_cell.angle_beta   90.00
_cell.angle_gamma   90.00
#
_symmetry.space_group_name_H-M   'P 1'
#
loop_
_entity.id
_entity.type
_entity.pdbx_description
1 polymer ?
#
loop_
_entity_poly.entity_id
_entity_poly.type
_entity_poly.pdbx_seq_one_letter_code
_entity_poly.pdbx_strand_id
1 'polypeptide(L)'
;MGYVTGRQRRDGAWPEYMLPAGESEGWTTALIGYCLAQTGRLPPDARRRSARFLLASRTPDGWAYNRSKGADADSTAWALRCLASYGGVGEPEPWQLLLPFMDPTGAFHTFREPQFRAWSSAHADVTAVVGLALVELGAPPGLIARVRAAVLRQYPWKSYWWMTDAYAAAFACRFLVHTGGIPDDVRNALLAQPYRGAATALENALLLMAANAIEMPEARSVALVEDLLQRQLPHGAWLPSPALLLPPDGGIAGGDRSEGHADLAGLVSSAMAAAALARWVTHSRAASAFTPAIPQPAL
;
A
#
# COMPACT_ATOMS: atom_id res chain seq x y z
N MET A 1 -7.79 -0.90 15.66
CA MET A 1 -6.70 -1.83 16.07
C MET A 1 -7.23 -3.12 16.69
N GLY A 2 -7.90 -3.07 17.85
CA GLY A 2 -8.40 -4.27 18.54
C GLY A 2 -9.23 -5.20 17.66
N TYR A 3 -10.13 -4.64 16.84
CA TYR A 3 -10.89 -5.39 15.83
C TYR A 3 -10.00 -6.23 14.91
N VAL A 4 -9.09 -5.61 14.17
CA VAL A 4 -8.24 -6.29 13.17
C VAL A 4 -7.34 -7.34 13.83
N THR A 5 -6.73 -7.01 14.97
CA THR A 5 -5.87 -7.96 15.69
C THR A 5 -6.66 -9.13 16.26
N GLY A 6 -7.90 -8.91 16.70
CA GLY A 6 -8.79 -9.95 17.21
C GLY A 6 -9.31 -10.91 16.13
N ARG A 7 -9.14 -10.57 14.85
CA ARG A 7 -9.52 -11.39 13.69
C ARG A 7 -8.35 -12.19 13.10
N GLN A 8 -7.16 -12.12 13.68
CA GLN A 8 -6.04 -12.96 13.25
C GLN A 8 -6.36 -14.44 13.53
N ARG A 9 -6.19 -15.29 12.53
CA ARG A 9 -6.32 -16.75 12.70
C ARG A 9 -5.22 -17.30 13.61
N ARG A 10 -5.44 -18.51 14.13
CA ARG A 10 -4.50 -19.19 15.03
C ARG A 10 -3.12 -19.42 14.40
N ASP A 11 -3.07 -19.63 13.09
CA ASP A 11 -1.84 -19.80 12.33
C ASP A 11 -1.11 -18.47 12.03
N GLY A 12 -1.75 -17.33 12.31
CA GLY A 12 -1.18 -15.99 12.13
C GLY A 12 -1.70 -15.23 10.92
N ALA A 13 -2.55 -15.84 10.10
CA ALA A 13 -3.08 -15.21 8.90
C ALA A 13 -4.18 -14.17 9.20
N TRP A 14 -4.30 -13.18 8.33
CA TRP A 14 -5.50 -12.33 8.19
C TRP A 14 -6.07 -12.52 6.79
N PRO A 15 -6.84 -13.60 6.57
CA PRO A 15 -7.38 -13.84 5.25
C PRO A 15 -8.46 -12.80 4.88
N GLU A 16 -8.46 -12.40 3.62
CA GLU A 16 -9.43 -11.46 3.06
C GLU A 16 -9.63 -11.75 1.58
N TYR A 17 -10.73 -11.22 1.03
CA TYR A 17 -11.17 -11.43 -0.36
C TYR A 17 -11.45 -12.89 -0.72
N MET A 18 -12.51 -13.10 -1.50
CA MET A 18 -12.81 -14.40 -2.11
C MET A 18 -12.87 -14.21 -3.62
N LEU A 19 -11.84 -14.68 -4.32
CA LEU A 19 -11.75 -14.66 -5.77
C LEU A 19 -11.92 -16.09 -6.31
N PRO A 20 -12.06 -16.30 -7.64
CA PRO A 20 -11.98 -17.63 -8.24
C PRO A 20 -10.68 -18.39 -7.88
N ALA A 21 -9.63 -17.65 -7.53
CA ALA A 21 -8.37 -18.16 -7.02
C ALA A 21 -8.43 -18.74 -5.58
N GLY A 22 -9.56 -18.58 -4.89
CA GLY A 22 -9.74 -18.88 -3.47
C GLY A 22 -9.64 -17.65 -2.57
N GLU A 23 -9.51 -17.89 -1.27
CA GLU A 23 -9.30 -16.85 -0.26
C GLU A 23 -7.86 -16.31 -0.32
N SER A 24 -7.64 -15.01 -0.13
CA SER A 24 -6.28 -14.48 0.01
C SER A 24 -5.79 -14.70 1.42
N GLU A 25 -4.64 -15.34 1.59
CA GLU A 25 -4.00 -15.49 2.92
C GLU A 25 -2.63 -14.82 2.96
N GLY A 26 -1.82 -14.94 1.91
CA GLY A 26 -0.43 -14.47 1.88
C GLY A 26 -0.34 -12.95 1.79
N TRP A 27 -0.87 -12.41 0.70
CA TRP A 27 -0.91 -11.00 0.40
C TRP A 27 -1.58 -10.16 1.49
N THR A 28 -2.79 -10.55 1.90
CA THR A 28 -3.59 -9.84 2.89
C THR A 28 -2.94 -9.85 4.27
N THR A 29 -2.36 -10.98 4.69
CA THR A 29 -1.59 -11.04 5.95
C THR A 29 -0.40 -10.08 5.92
N ALA A 30 0.31 -10.00 4.80
CA ALA A 30 1.43 -9.11 4.63
C ALA A 30 1.02 -7.63 4.66
N LEU A 31 0.02 -7.26 3.86
CA LEU A 31 -0.51 -5.91 3.78
C LEU A 31 -1.05 -5.42 5.13
N ILE A 32 -1.92 -6.20 5.76
CA ILE A 32 -2.51 -5.88 7.07
C ILE A 32 -1.40 -5.81 8.12
N GLY A 33 -0.50 -6.80 8.14
CA GLY A 33 0.62 -6.85 9.07
C GLY A 33 1.51 -5.61 8.98
N TYR A 34 1.82 -5.15 7.77
CA TYR A 34 2.57 -3.92 7.52
C TYR A 34 1.79 -2.69 8.00
N CYS A 35 0.53 -2.52 7.59
CA CYS A 35 -0.30 -1.38 7.99
C CYS A 35 -0.42 -1.26 9.51
N LEU A 36 -0.65 -2.37 10.21
CA LEU A 36 -0.72 -2.38 11.68
C LEU A 36 0.64 -2.03 12.31
N ALA A 37 1.76 -2.44 11.71
CA ALA A 37 3.10 -2.06 12.19
C ALA A 37 3.31 -0.55 12.17
N GLN A 38 2.82 0.14 11.12
CA GLN A 38 2.92 1.59 10.97
C GLN A 38 2.20 2.36 12.08
N THR A 39 1.26 1.74 12.78
CA THR A 39 0.56 2.38 13.91
C THR A 39 1.38 2.41 15.20
N GLY A 40 2.49 1.66 15.27
CA GLY A 40 3.26 1.46 16.50
C GLY A 40 2.52 0.65 17.57
N ARG A 41 1.33 0.13 17.28
CA ARG A 41 0.42 -0.52 18.25
C ARG A 41 0.11 -1.98 17.93
N LEU A 42 0.83 -2.61 17.01
CA LEU A 42 0.68 -4.05 16.71
C LEU A 42 1.19 -4.88 17.90
N PRO A 43 0.34 -5.71 18.56
CA PRO A 43 0.76 -6.53 19.69
C PRO A 43 1.91 -7.48 19.32
N PRO A 44 2.92 -7.67 20.19
CA PRO A 44 4.07 -8.52 19.90
C PRO A 44 3.71 -9.96 19.50
N ASP A 45 2.70 -10.57 20.12
CA ASP A 45 2.24 -11.92 19.77
C ASP A 45 1.61 -11.98 18.38
N ALA A 46 0.79 -11.00 18.03
CA ALA A 46 0.17 -10.94 16.70
C ALA A 46 1.23 -10.78 15.61
N ARG A 47 2.23 -9.90 15.86
CA ARG A 47 3.41 -9.72 15.01
C ARG A 47 4.19 -11.03 14.83
N ARG A 48 4.50 -11.74 15.91
CA ARG A 48 5.24 -13.01 15.84
C ARG A 48 4.49 -14.07 15.04
N ARG A 49 3.17 -14.17 15.20
CA ARG A 49 2.36 -15.15 14.46
C ARG A 49 2.29 -14.81 12.97
N SER A 50 2.06 -13.55 12.59
CA SER A 50 2.05 -13.16 11.17
C SER A 50 3.42 -13.32 10.52
N ALA A 51 4.51 -12.98 11.23
CA ALA A 51 5.87 -13.23 10.75
C ALA A 51 6.11 -14.72 10.47
N ARG A 52 5.75 -15.59 11.43
CA ARG A 52 5.87 -17.05 11.28
C ARG A 52 5.04 -17.55 10.10
N PHE A 53 3.80 -17.08 9.97
CA PHE A 53 2.94 -17.42 8.86
C PHE A 53 3.59 -17.08 7.52
N LEU A 54 4.04 -15.83 7.35
CA LEU A 54 4.66 -15.37 6.10
C LEU A 54 5.93 -16.15 5.78
N LEU A 55 6.80 -16.39 6.76
CA LEU A 55 8.01 -17.20 6.54
C LEU A 55 7.67 -18.64 6.13
N ALA A 56 6.62 -19.24 6.73
CA ALA A 56 6.19 -20.59 6.41
C ALA A 56 5.44 -20.70 5.07
N SER A 57 4.82 -19.62 4.60
CA SER A 57 4.09 -19.59 3.32
C SER A 57 4.95 -19.18 2.13
N ARG A 58 6.24 -18.87 2.35
CA ARG A 58 7.16 -18.46 1.31
C ARG A 58 7.49 -19.61 0.37
N THR A 59 7.57 -19.30 -0.92
CA THR A 59 8.12 -20.17 -1.97
C THR A 59 9.52 -19.68 -2.39
N PRO A 60 10.32 -20.48 -3.13
CA PRO A 60 11.59 -20.01 -3.67
C PRO A 60 11.47 -18.73 -4.51
N ASP A 61 10.35 -18.55 -5.21
CA ASP A 61 10.07 -17.39 -6.07
C ASP A 61 9.45 -16.20 -5.31
N GLY A 62 9.18 -16.32 -4.01
CA GLY A 62 8.56 -15.27 -3.19
C GLY A 62 7.20 -15.65 -2.60
N TRP A 63 6.29 -14.69 -2.53
CA TRP A 63 4.94 -14.85 -1.96
C TRP A 63 3.86 -14.67 -3.02
N ALA A 64 2.70 -15.23 -2.73
CA ALA A 64 1.55 -15.23 -3.60
C ALA A 64 0.30 -14.75 -2.87
N TYR A 65 -0.76 -14.52 -3.65
CA TYR A 65 -2.11 -14.27 -3.14
C TYR A 65 -2.54 -15.27 -2.04
N ASN A 66 -2.30 -16.57 -2.27
CA ASN A 66 -2.47 -17.62 -1.27
C ASN A 66 -1.51 -18.80 -1.55
N ARG A 67 -1.46 -19.78 -0.63
CA ARG A 67 -0.52 -20.91 -0.71
C ARG A 67 -0.71 -21.84 -1.91
N SER A 68 -1.84 -21.74 -2.62
CA SER A 68 -2.14 -22.55 -3.81
C SER A 68 -1.72 -21.90 -5.13
N LYS A 69 -1.28 -20.62 -5.09
CA LYS A 69 -0.92 -19.84 -6.28
C LYS A 69 0.59 -19.64 -6.38
N GLY A 70 1.04 -19.36 -7.61
CA GLY A 70 2.43 -18.97 -7.88
C GLY A 70 2.72 -17.58 -7.32
N ALA A 71 3.99 -17.31 -7.05
CA ALA A 71 4.43 -16.03 -6.53
C ALA A 71 4.15 -14.88 -7.50
N ASP A 72 3.87 -13.71 -6.95
CA ASP A 72 3.62 -12.47 -7.69
C ASP A 72 4.35 -11.29 -7.04
N ALA A 73 4.58 -10.23 -7.82
CA ALA A 73 5.37 -9.08 -7.38
C ALA A 73 4.72 -8.31 -6.23
N ASP A 74 3.39 -8.16 -6.20
CA ASP A 74 2.69 -7.35 -5.20
C ASP A 74 2.66 -8.07 -3.85
N SER A 75 2.29 -9.35 -3.84
CA SER A 75 2.34 -10.22 -2.66
C SER A 75 3.76 -10.31 -2.09
N THR A 76 4.76 -10.48 -2.96
CA THR A 76 6.18 -10.53 -2.56
C THR A 76 6.64 -9.21 -1.96
N ALA A 77 6.33 -8.08 -2.61
CA ALA A 77 6.69 -6.76 -2.09
C ALA A 77 6.04 -6.50 -0.73
N TRP A 78 4.74 -6.77 -0.57
CA TRP A 78 4.07 -6.60 0.72
C TRP A 78 4.65 -7.49 1.81
N ALA A 79 4.94 -8.76 1.52
CA ALA A 79 5.52 -9.68 2.48
C ALA A 79 6.89 -9.21 2.96
N LEU A 80 7.74 -8.80 2.03
CA LEU A 80 9.07 -8.27 2.34
C LEU A 80 8.99 -6.99 3.18
N ARG A 81 8.11 -6.04 2.82
CA ARG A 81 7.88 -4.81 3.59
C ARG A 81 7.39 -5.09 5.00
N CYS A 82 6.45 -6.02 5.13
CA CYS A 82 5.92 -6.47 6.41
C CYS A 82 7.03 -7.03 7.31
N LEU A 83 7.81 -7.99 6.79
CA LEU A 83 8.92 -8.61 7.51
C LEU A 83 10.03 -7.60 7.85
N ALA A 84 10.38 -6.69 6.93
CA ALA A 84 11.32 -5.60 7.19
C ALA A 84 10.83 -4.71 8.36
N SER A 85 9.53 -4.37 8.39
CA SER A 85 8.93 -3.60 9.50
C SER A 85 8.94 -4.35 10.84
N TYR A 86 9.14 -5.67 10.83
CA TYR A 86 9.24 -6.50 12.03
C TYR A 86 10.68 -6.70 12.52
N GLY A 87 11.68 -6.21 11.80
CA GLY A 87 13.09 -6.37 12.14
C GLY A 87 13.89 -7.23 11.16
N GLY A 88 13.31 -7.64 10.03
CA GLY A 88 14.05 -8.23 8.91
C GLY A 88 13.46 -9.53 8.36
N VAL A 89 13.94 -9.92 7.18
CA VAL A 89 13.54 -11.14 6.44
C VAL A 89 14.44 -12.34 6.78
N GLY A 90 15.62 -12.10 7.39
CA GLY A 90 16.58 -13.13 7.78
C GLY A 90 17.57 -13.56 6.68
N GLU A 91 17.47 -12.99 5.48
CA GLU A 91 18.33 -13.30 4.34
C GLU A 91 19.12 -12.07 3.87
N PRO A 92 20.31 -12.26 3.28
CA PRO A 92 21.00 -11.20 2.56
C PRO A 92 20.23 -10.84 1.28
N GLU A 93 20.09 -9.55 1.01
CA GLU A 93 19.53 -9.03 -0.24
C GLU A 93 18.17 -9.61 -0.68
N PRO A 94 17.15 -9.67 0.22
CA PRO A 94 15.87 -10.29 -0.09
C PRO A 94 15.09 -9.54 -1.19
N TRP A 95 15.52 -8.33 -1.53
CA TRP A 95 15.00 -7.54 -2.65
C TRP A 95 15.23 -8.21 -4.03
N GLN A 96 16.19 -9.13 -4.14
CA GLN A 96 16.46 -9.84 -5.39
C GLN A 96 15.27 -10.67 -5.89
N LEU A 97 14.39 -11.12 -4.99
CA LEU A 97 13.14 -11.84 -5.32
C LEU A 97 12.20 -11.02 -6.23
N LEU A 98 12.34 -9.70 -6.24
CA LEU A 98 11.49 -8.82 -7.04
C LEU A 98 12.01 -8.64 -8.47
N LEU A 99 13.31 -8.84 -8.72
CA LEU A 99 13.92 -8.57 -10.03
C LEU A 99 13.32 -9.35 -11.20
N PRO A 100 12.90 -10.62 -11.06
CA PRO A 100 12.27 -11.34 -12.15
C PRO A 100 10.99 -10.68 -12.67
N PHE A 101 10.37 -9.80 -11.88
CA PHE A 101 9.14 -9.09 -12.25
C PHE A 101 9.38 -7.72 -12.91
N MET A 102 10.65 -7.32 -13.05
CA MET A 102 11.04 -6.01 -13.58
C MET A 102 11.17 -6.06 -15.11
N ASP A 103 10.57 -5.10 -15.80
CA ASP A 103 10.71 -4.94 -17.24
C ASP A 103 11.98 -4.15 -17.64
N PRO A 104 12.32 -4.07 -18.95
CA PRO A 104 13.47 -3.28 -19.41
C PRO A 104 13.39 -1.78 -19.09
N THR A 105 12.20 -1.23 -18.84
CA THR A 105 12.04 0.18 -18.45
C THR A 105 12.31 0.39 -16.95
N GLY A 106 12.25 -0.68 -16.14
CA GLY A 106 12.34 -0.63 -14.68
C GLY A 106 10.99 -0.59 -13.98
N ALA A 107 9.90 -0.77 -14.72
CA ALA A 107 8.57 -0.94 -14.15
C ALA A 107 8.33 -2.41 -13.77
N PHE A 108 7.35 -2.67 -12.91
CA PHE A 108 7.05 -4.03 -12.45
C PHE A 108 5.67 -4.48 -12.90
N HIS A 109 5.60 -5.75 -13.32
CA HIS A 109 4.35 -6.47 -13.59
C HIS A 109 4.00 -7.40 -12.43
N THR A 110 2.74 -7.83 -12.35
CA THR A 110 2.28 -8.71 -11.26
C THR A 110 2.82 -10.13 -11.44
N PHE A 111 2.67 -10.69 -12.65
CA PHE A 111 3.14 -12.04 -12.98
C PHE A 111 4.20 -11.99 -14.07
N ARG A 112 5.23 -12.85 -13.95
CA ARG A 112 6.34 -12.91 -14.90
C ARG A 112 5.97 -13.62 -16.20
N GLU A 113 5.01 -14.52 -16.15
CA GLU A 113 4.73 -15.42 -17.26
C GLU A 113 3.87 -14.73 -18.35
N PRO A 114 4.34 -14.65 -19.60
CA PRO A 114 3.63 -13.96 -20.69
C PRO A 114 2.23 -14.52 -20.98
N GLN A 115 1.95 -15.77 -20.60
CA GLN A 115 0.61 -16.36 -20.78
C GLN A 115 -0.49 -15.61 -20.01
N PHE A 116 -0.13 -14.82 -19.00
CA PHE A 116 -1.06 -13.98 -18.24
C PHE A 116 -1.36 -12.63 -18.94
N ARG A 117 -0.86 -12.42 -20.17
CA ARG A 117 -1.21 -11.29 -21.05
C ARG A 117 -1.09 -9.94 -20.33
N ALA A 118 -2.19 -9.20 -20.21
CA ALA A 118 -2.22 -7.89 -19.57
C ALA A 118 -1.75 -7.94 -18.11
N TRP A 119 -1.97 -9.05 -17.39
CA TRP A 119 -1.50 -9.18 -16.01
C TRP A 119 0.04 -9.30 -15.89
N SER A 120 0.70 -9.62 -17.01
CA SER A 120 2.17 -9.61 -17.14
C SER A 120 2.73 -8.29 -17.69
N SER A 121 1.87 -7.29 -17.89
CA SER A 121 2.27 -5.92 -18.23
C SER A 121 2.61 -5.12 -16.98
N ALA A 122 3.40 -4.06 -17.13
CA ALA A 122 3.77 -3.22 -16.00
C ALA A 122 2.56 -2.45 -15.44
N HIS A 123 2.42 -2.41 -14.12
CA HIS A 123 1.31 -1.75 -13.43
C HIS A 123 1.81 -0.69 -12.46
N ALA A 124 1.17 0.49 -12.43
CA ALA A 124 1.59 1.61 -11.60
C ALA A 124 1.41 1.34 -10.10
N ASP A 125 0.32 0.66 -9.73
CA ASP A 125 0.04 0.21 -8.36
C ASP A 125 1.11 -0.76 -7.85
N VAL A 126 1.55 -1.72 -8.67
CA VAL A 126 2.61 -2.68 -8.31
C VAL A 126 4.00 -2.02 -8.29
N THR A 127 4.33 -1.24 -9.32
CA THR A 127 5.66 -0.61 -9.47
C THR A 127 6.00 0.26 -8.26
N ALA A 128 5.04 1.04 -7.76
CA ALA A 128 5.25 1.88 -6.59
C ALA A 128 5.43 1.09 -5.29
N VAL A 129 4.66 0.02 -5.09
CA VAL A 129 4.76 -0.85 -3.90
C VAL A 129 6.10 -1.61 -3.90
N VAL A 130 6.52 -2.12 -5.05
CA VAL A 130 7.84 -2.74 -5.22
C VAL A 130 8.95 -1.73 -4.96
N GLY A 131 8.86 -0.52 -5.52
CA GLY A 131 9.83 0.55 -5.25
C GLY A 131 9.99 0.86 -3.76
N LEU A 132 8.90 0.90 -3.01
CA LEU A 132 8.93 1.06 -1.56
C LEU A 132 9.61 -0.13 -0.86
N ALA A 133 9.35 -1.36 -1.31
CA ALA A 133 10.03 -2.55 -0.78
C ALA A 133 11.55 -2.47 -1.02
N LEU A 134 11.99 -2.08 -2.22
CA LEU A 134 13.41 -1.92 -2.55
C LEU A 134 14.09 -0.89 -1.63
N VAL A 135 13.44 0.24 -1.35
CA VAL A 135 13.95 1.26 -0.41
C VAL A 135 14.04 0.69 1.01
N GLU A 136 12.98 0.05 1.51
CA GLU A 136 12.92 -0.49 2.87
C GLU A 136 13.94 -1.63 3.10
N LEU A 137 14.36 -2.32 2.03
CA LEU A 137 15.34 -3.41 2.07
C LEU A 137 16.78 -2.95 1.75
N GLY A 138 17.02 -1.66 1.52
CA GLY A 138 18.35 -1.13 1.21
C GLY A 138 18.91 -1.60 -0.13
N ALA A 139 18.07 -1.74 -1.16
CA ALA A 139 18.51 -2.10 -2.50
C ALA A 139 19.49 -1.05 -3.09
N PRO A 140 20.30 -1.41 -4.11
CA PRO A 140 21.28 -0.50 -4.68
C PRO A 140 20.66 0.82 -5.20
N PRO A 141 21.28 1.99 -4.97
CA PRO A 141 20.74 3.28 -5.40
C PRO A 141 20.43 3.37 -6.90
N GLY A 142 21.24 2.74 -7.75
CA GLY A 142 21.01 2.70 -9.19
C GLY A 142 19.72 1.96 -9.58
N LEU A 143 19.37 0.90 -8.85
CA LEU A 143 18.10 0.20 -9.04
C LEU A 143 16.93 1.10 -8.61
N ILE A 144 17.02 1.71 -7.43
CA ILE A 144 15.98 2.63 -6.91
C ILE A 144 15.74 3.79 -7.89
N ALA A 145 16.81 4.39 -8.45
CA ALA A 145 16.71 5.47 -9.43
C ALA A 145 15.99 5.02 -10.72
N ARG A 146 16.26 3.79 -11.19
CA ARG A 146 15.59 3.21 -12.36
C ARG A 146 14.08 3.03 -12.12
N VAL A 147 13.71 2.50 -10.95
CA VAL A 147 12.28 2.33 -10.57
C VAL A 147 11.59 3.68 -10.39
N ARG A 148 12.28 4.67 -9.80
CA ARG A 148 11.79 6.05 -9.71
C ARG A 148 11.46 6.62 -11.08
N ALA A 149 12.34 6.46 -12.06
CA ALA A 149 12.08 6.90 -13.42
C ALA A 149 10.86 6.19 -14.04
N ALA A 150 10.67 4.90 -13.76
CA ALA A 150 9.49 4.15 -14.21
C ALA A 150 8.20 4.66 -13.58
N VAL A 151 8.17 4.90 -12.26
CA VAL A 151 7.00 5.47 -11.56
C VAL A 151 6.63 6.83 -12.15
N LEU A 152 7.61 7.70 -12.43
CA LEU A 152 7.32 9.01 -13.05
C LEU A 152 6.76 8.88 -14.47
N ARG A 153 7.24 7.93 -15.28
CA ARG A 153 6.70 7.69 -16.63
C ARG A 153 5.27 7.12 -16.63
N GLN A 154 4.85 6.49 -15.55
CA GLN A 154 3.49 5.96 -15.40
C GLN A 154 2.47 7.01 -14.94
N TYR A 155 2.88 8.29 -14.77
CA TYR A 155 1.95 9.37 -14.44
C TYR A 155 1.07 9.76 -15.66
N PRO A 156 -0.26 9.96 -15.50
CA PRO A 156 -1.03 9.85 -14.26
C PRO A 156 -1.20 8.39 -13.82
N TRP A 157 -0.95 8.11 -12.54
CA TRP A 157 -0.94 6.73 -12.03
C TRP A 157 -2.34 6.13 -12.05
N LYS A 158 -2.54 5.14 -12.93
CA LYS A 158 -3.78 4.36 -13.03
C LYS A 158 -3.62 3.02 -12.34
N SER A 159 -4.56 2.69 -11.46
CA SER A 159 -4.60 1.36 -10.85
C SER A 159 -5.03 0.33 -11.89
N TYR A 160 -4.40 -0.84 -11.86
CA TYR A 160 -4.79 -2.01 -12.65
C TYR A 160 -5.69 -2.93 -11.82
N TRP A 161 -5.26 -3.23 -10.58
CA TRP A 161 -5.96 -4.15 -9.68
C TRP A 161 -6.95 -3.46 -8.76
N TRP A 162 -7.06 -2.14 -8.80
CA TRP A 162 -7.92 -1.38 -7.89
C TRP A 162 -8.93 -0.52 -8.64
N MET A 163 -10.16 -0.48 -8.12
CA MET A 163 -11.26 0.32 -8.66
C MET A 163 -10.93 1.81 -8.65
N THR A 164 -10.21 2.26 -7.61
CA THR A 164 -9.77 3.65 -7.44
C THR A 164 -8.30 3.82 -7.83
N ASP A 165 -8.01 4.89 -8.57
CA ASP A 165 -6.63 5.30 -8.87
C ASP A 165 -5.91 5.87 -7.63
N ALA A 166 -6.65 6.16 -6.55
CA ALA A 166 -6.09 6.62 -5.29
C ALA A 166 -5.07 5.63 -4.71
N TYR A 167 -5.21 4.33 -4.98
CA TYR A 167 -4.24 3.32 -4.55
C TYR A 167 -2.87 3.55 -5.19
N ALA A 168 -2.81 3.55 -6.52
CA ALA A 168 -1.58 3.78 -7.26
C ALA A 168 -0.97 5.14 -6.91
N ALA A 169 -1.80 6.20 -6.83
CA ALA A 169 -1.34 7.54 -6.49
C ALA A 169 -0.74 7.63 -5.07
N ALA A 170 -1.38 7.03 -4.06
CA ALA A 170 -0.90 7.05 -2.69
C ALA A 170 0.49 6.42 -2.55
N PHE A 171 0.68 5.23 -3.13
CA PHE A 171 1.97 4.54 -3.05
C PHE A 171 3.04 5.18 -3.92
N ALA A 172 2.69 5.69 -5.11
CA ALA A 172 3.62 6.43 -5.96
C ALA A 172 4.13 7.70 -5.27
N CYS A 173 3.24 8.52 -4.68
CA CYS A 173 3.64 9.71 -3.94
C CYS A 173 4.57 9.36 -2.78
N ARG A 174 4.24 8.32 -2.00
CA ARG A 174 5.11 7.85 -0.91
C ARG A 174 6.48 7.41 -1.41
N PHE A 175 6.54 6.61 -2.47
CA PHE A 175 7.80 6.17 -3.05
C PHE A 175 8.65 7.36 -3.51
N LEU A 176 8.03 8.33 -4.18
CA LEU A 176 8.71 9.51 -4.67
C LEU A 176 9.27 10.38 -3.54
N VAL A 177 8.52 10.60 -2.46
CA VAL A 177 9.03 11.28 -1.25
C VAL A 177 10.28 10.60 -0.72
N HIS A 178 10.30 9.27 -0.64
CA HIS A 178 11.46 8.52 -0.14
C HIS A 178 12.66 8.48 -1.10
N THR A 179 12.50 8.91 -2.35
CA THR A 179 13.52 8.77 -3.41
C THR A 179 13.91 10.09 -4.07
N GLY A 180 13.70 11.21 -3.38
CA GLY A 180 14.11 12.54 -3.87
C GLY A 180 12.96 13.51 -4.14
N GLY A 181 11.79 13.28 -3.55
CA GLY A 181 10.64 14.19 -3.64
C GLY A 181 9.71 13.93 -4.82
N ILE A 182 8.60 14.64 -4.87
CA ILE A 182 7.62 14.61 -5.96
C ILE A 182 7.89 15.84 -6.85
N PRO A 183 8.05 15.69 -8.19
CA PRO A 183 8.20 16.83 -9.09
C PRO A 183 7.06 17.86 -8.94
N ASP A 184 7.39 19.15 -9.06
CA ASP A 184 6.45 20.23 -8.77
C ASP A 184 5.23 20.22 -9.71
N ASP A 185 5.43 19.89 -10.99
CA ASP A 185 4.35 19.75 -11.98
C ASP A 185 3.36 18.64 -11.59
N VAL A 186 3.88 17.49 -11.16
CA VAL A 186 3.09 16.36 -10.65
C VAL A 186 2.36 16.76 -9.36
N ARG A 187 3.08 17.37 -8.41
CA ARG A 187 2.50 17.82 -7.13
C ARG A 187 1.38 18.84 -7.35
N ASN A 188 1.63 19.85 -8.17
CA ASN A 188 0.65 20.90 -8.48
C ASN A 188 -0.57 20.33 -9.19
N ALA A 189 -0.38 19.39 -10.12
CA ALA A 189 -1.48 18.71 -10.78
C ALA A 189 -2.34 17.91 -9.79
N LEU A 190 -1.75 17.22 -8.80
CA LEU A 190 -2.47 16.52 -7.74
C LEU A 190 -3.23 17.49 -6.82
N LEU A 191 -2.61 18.61 -6.42
CA LEU A 191 -3.24 19.63 -5.57
C LEU A 191 -4.43 20.32 -6.28
N ALA A 192 -4.32 20.49 -7.60
CA ALA A 192 -5.36 21.09 -8.43
C ALA A 192 -6.58 20.17 -8.63
N GLN A 193 -6.48 18.86 -8.35
CA GLN A 193 -7.62 17.96 -8.50
C GLN A 193 -8.73 18.33 -7.51
N PRO A 194 -9.98 18.46 -7.97
CA PRO A 194 -11.10 18.73 -7.09
C PRO A 194 -11.30 17.54 -6.15
N TYR A 195 -11.31 17.79 -4.85
CA TYR A 195 -11.70 16.79 -3.87
C TYR A 195 -13.22 16.56 -3.98
N ARG A 196 -13.64 15.33 -4.31
CA ARG A 196 -15.07 14.98 -4.48
C ARG A 196 -15.63 14.11 -3.35
N GLY A 197 -14.89 13.96 -2.25
CA GLY A 197 -15.19 12.93 -1.24
C GLY A 197 -14.88 11.53 -1.79
N ALA A 198 -14.51 10.59 -0.93
CA ALA A 198 -14.39 9.19 -1.33
C ALA A 198 -15.73 8.45 -1.22
N ALA A 199 -15.91 7.48 -2.11
CA ALA A 199 -17.04 6.56 -2.02
C ALA A 199 -16.92 5.66 -0.78
N THR A 200 -15.70 5.26 -0.43
CA THR A 200 -15.45 4.29 0.66
C THR A 200 -14.37 4.76 1.64
N ALA A 201 -14.37 4.15 2.83
CA ALA A 201 -13.34 4.42 3.84
C ALA A 201 -11.93 4.06 3.37
N LEU A 202 -11.78 2.95 2.62
CA LEU A 202 -10.50 2.58 2.02
C LEU A 202 -9.98 3.68 1.08
N GLU A 203 -10.83 4.17 0.18
CA GLU A 203 -10.44 5.23 -0.75
C GLU A 203 -10.07 6.53 0.00
N ASN A 204 -10.83 6.91 1.03
CA ASN A 204 -10.46 8.07 1.86
C ASN A 204 -9.14 7.87 2.60
N ALA A 205 -8.86 6.66 3.09
CA ALA A 205 -7.57 6.34 3.69
C ALA A 205 -6.41 6.50 2.68
N LEU A 206 -6.60 6.03 1.45
CA LEU A 206 -5.61 6.18 0.36
C LEU A 206 -5.41 7.66 -0.02
N LEU A 207 -6.48 8.43 -0.14
CA LEU A 207 -6.40 9.87 -0.38
C LEU A 207 -5.67 10.59 0.75
N LEU A 208 -5.91 10.22 2.01
CA LEU A 208 -5.18 10.77 3.16
C LEU A 208 -3.68 10.40 3.11
N MET A 209 -3.35 9.17 2.71
CA MET A 209 -1.95 8.78 2.52
C MET A 209 -1.27 9.61 1.42
N ALA A 210 -1.95 9.85 0.30
CA ALA A 210 -1.45 10.72 -0.77
C ALA A 210 -1.31 12.17 -0.30
N ALA A 211 -2.32 12.71 0.39
CA ALA A 211 -2.34 14.06 0.94
C ALA A 211 -1.16 14.33 1.86
N ASN A 212 -0.84 13.39 2.74
CA ASN A 212 0.32 13.45 3.63
C ASN A 212 1.66 13.47 2.86
N ALA A 213 1.73 12.85 1.68
CA ALA A 213 2.94 12.79 0.87
C ALA A 213 3.15 14.04 0.00
N ILE A 214 2.07 14.68 -0.44
CA ILE A 214 2.13 15.90 -1.27
C ILE A 214 2.04 17.20 -0.47
N GLU A 215 1.98 17.12 0.87
CA GLU A 215 1.81 18.26 1.78
C GLU A 215 0.54 19.06 1.44
N MET A 216 -0.58 18.34 1.26
CA MET A 216 -1.87 18.94 0.95
C MET A 216 -2.29 19.94 2.05
N PRO A 217 -2.99 21.05 1.70
CA PRO A 217 -3.49 22.00 2.70
C PRO A 217 -4.22 21.33 3.85
N GLU A 218 -3.93 21.77 5.07
CA GLU A 218 -4.39 21.15 6.32
C GLU A 218 -5.91 20.92 6.33
N ALA A 219 -6.69 21.90 5.88
CA ALA A 219 -8.16 21.80 5.82
C ALA A 219 -8.67 20.58 5.04
N ARG A 220 -8.00 20.20 3.93
CA ARG A 220 -8.39 19.02 3.15
C ARG A 220 -8.01 17.72 3.87
N SER A 221 -6.83 17.67 4.48
CA SER A 221 -6.39 16.53 5.27
C SER A 221 -7.26 16.31 6.51
N VAL A 222 -7.69 17.39 7.18
CA VAL A 222 -8.64 17.34 8.30
C VAL A 222 -9.99 16.80 7.86
N ALA A 223 -10.54 17.26 6.72
CA ALA A 223 -11.82 16.74 6.20
C ALA A 223 -11.77 15.22 5.92
N LEU A 224 -10.64 14.73 5.38
CA LEU A 224 -10.41 13.29 5.18
C LEU A 224 -10.37 12.51 6.50
N VAL A 225 -9.71 13.07 7.52
CA VAL A 225 -9.65 12.47 8.86
C VAL A 225 -11.03 12.44 9.51
N GLU A 226 -11.77 13.54 9.45
CA GLU A 226 -13.12 13.63 10.02
C GLU A 226 -14.08 12.63 9.37
N ASP A 227 -14.08 12.50 8.04
CA ASP A 227 -14.90 11.49 7.37
C ASP A 227 -14.50 10.06 7.79
N LEU A 228 -13.20 9.75 7.85
CA LEU A 228 -12.75 8.45 8.34
C LEU A 228 -13.23 8.17 9.76
N LEU A 229 -13.16 9.15 10.67
CA LEU A 229 -13.62 8.99 12.05
C LEU A 229 -15.13 8.81 12.12
N GLN A 230 -15.90 9.56 11.32
CA GLN A 230 -17.36 9.43 11.24
C GLN A 230 -17.82 8.07 10.67
N ARG A 231 -17.04 7.48 9.76
CA ARG A 231 -17.33 6.16 9.17
C ARG A 231 -16.87 4.99 10.03
N GLN A 232 -16.15 5.24 11.12
CA GLN A 232 -15.69 4.17 12.00
C GLN A 232 -16.89 3.54 12.73
N LEU A 233 -17.02 2.22 12.63
CA LEU A 233 -18.04 1.45 13.34
C LEU A 233 -17.75 1.42 14.85
N PRO A 234 -18.76 1.20 15.72
CA PRO A 234 -18.56 1.18 17.18
C PRO A 234 -17.49 0.19 17.67
N HIS A 235 -17.28 -0.91 16.97
CA HIS A 235 -16.24 -1.90 17.29
C HIS A 235 -14.86 -1.55 16.70
N GLY A 236 -14.68 -0.37 16.10
CA GLY A 236 -13.41 0.16 15.62
C GLY A 236 -12.96 -0.33 14.24
N ALA A 237 -13.88 -0.89 13.44
CA ALA A 237 -13.62 -1.24 12.05
C ALA A 237 -14.17 -0.17 11.09
N TRP A 238 -13.81 -0.30 9.83
CA TRP A 238 -14.49 0.35 8.71
C TRP A 238 -15.19 -0.71 7.86
N LEU A 239 -16.26 -0.30 7.18
CA LEU A 239 -17.01 -1.20 6.30
C LEU A 239 -16.12 -1.75 5.17
N PRO A 240 -16.35 -3.00 4.75
CA PRO A 240 -15.77 -3.56 3.52
C PRO A 240 -15.88 -2.62 2.32
N SER A 241 -14.81 -2.53 1.53
CA SER A 241 -14.76 -1.72 0.33
C SER A 241 -14.62 -2.60 -0.91
N PRO A 242 -15.56 -2.55 -1.89
CA PRO A 242 -15.48 -3.29 -3.15
C PRO A 242 -14.42 -2.71 -4.08
N ALA A 243 -13.15 -2.82 -3.70
CA ALA A 243 -12.07 -2.05 -4.31
C ALA A 243 -11.10 -2.89 -5.14
N LEU A 244 -11.03 -4.20 -4.93
CA LEU A 244 -10.12 -5.08 -5.67
C LEU A 244 -10.79 -5.52 -6.97
N LEU A 245 -10.17 -5.25 -8.11
CA LEU A 245 -10.62 -5.70 -9.42
C LEU A 245 -9.98 -7.04 -9.76
N LEU A 246 -10.69 -7.83 -10.58
CA LEU A 246 -10.13 -8.95 -11.30
C LEU A 246 -10.34 -8.70 -12.81
N PRO A 247 -9.48 -7.89 -13.45
CA PRO A 247 -9.62 -7.60 -14.88
C PRO A 247 -9.57 -8.90 -15.69
N PRO A 248 -10.40 -9.06 -16.74
CA PRO A 248 -10.38 -10.27 -17.56
C PRO A 248 -8.99 -10.51 -18.17
N ASP A 249 -8.63 -11.78 -18.39
CA ASP A 249 -7.35 -12.18 -18.99
C ASP A 249 -7.16 -11.50 -20.36
N GLY A 250 -6.35 -10.43 -20.40
CA GLY A 250 -6.10 -9.63 -21.60
C GLY A 250 -6.83 -8.28 -21.69
N GLY A 251 -7.56 -7.86 -20.65
CA GLY A 251 -8.11 -6.51 -20.55
C GLY A 251 -7.01 -5.46 -20.37
N ILE A 252 -7.03 -4.41 -21.19
CA ILE A 252 -6.16 -3.23 -21.03
C ILE A 252 -6.53 -2.51 -19.72
N ALA A 253 -5.54 -1.88 -19.08
CA ALA A 253 -5.77 -0.98 -17.96
C ALA A 253 -6.87 0.05 -18.32
N GLY A 254 -8.00 0.03 -17.59
CA GLY A 254 -9.17 0.87 -17.89
C GLY A 254 -10.34 0.16 -18.59
N GLY A 255 -10.32 -1.17 -18.70
CA GLY A 255 -11.51 -1.98 -19.01
C GLY A 255 -12.63 -1.82 -17.97
N ASP A 256 -13.77 -2.47 -18.20
CA ASP A 256 -14.97 -2.33 -17.36
C ASP A 256 -14.64 -2.50 -15.86
N ARG A 257 -14.70 -1.40 -15.10
CA ARG A 257 -14.45 -1.34 -13.65
C ARG A 257 -15.75 -1.56 -12.86
N SER A 258 -16.75 -2.22 -13.45
CA SER A 258 -18.10 -2.32 -12.91
C SER A 258 -18.21 -3.19 -11.65
N GLU A 259 -17.34 -4.20 -11.48
CA GLU A 259 -17.46 -5.15 -10.39
C GLU A 259 -16.16 -5.27 -9.58
N GLY A 260 -16.14 -4.63 -8.40
CA GLY A 260 -15.07 -4.77 -7.42
C GLY A 260 -15.39 -5.80 -6.35
N HIS A 261 -14.40 -6.58 -5.96
CA HIS A 261 -14.48 -7.50 -4.83
C HIS A 261 -14.19 -6.74 -3.53
N ALA A 262 -15.06 -6.94 -2.54
CA ALA A 262 -14.89 -6.36 -1.22
C ALA A 262 -14.01 -7.23 -0.30
N ASP A 263 -13.28 -6.60 0.61
CA ASP A 263 -12.63 -7.31 1.70
C ASP A 263 -13.69 -7.81 2.68
N LEU A 264 -13.95 -9.12 2.66
CA LEU A 264 -14.99 -9.85 3.38
C LEU A 264 -15.28 -9.33 4.79
N ALA A 265 -14.25 -9.16 5.62
CA ALA A 265 -14.39 -8.74 7.01
C ALA A 265 -13.95 -7.28 7.25
N GLY A 266 -13.68 -6.52 6.20
CA GLY A 266 -13.25 -5.14 6.29
C GLY A 266 -11.83 -4.99 6.87
N LEU A 267 -11.00 -6.04 6.90
CA LEU A 267 -9.70 -5.99 7.56
C LEU A 267 -8.68 -5.16 6.78
N VAL A 268 -8.69 -5.21 5.45
CA VAL A 268 -7.81 -4.38 4.62
C VAL A 268 -8.23 -2.92 4.72
N SER A 269 -9.52 -2.64 4.57
CA SER A 269 -10.10 -1.30 4.72
C SER A 269 -9.79 -0.70 6.09
N SER A 270 -9.96 -1.49 7.16
CA SER A 270 -9.67 -1.04 8.53
C SER A 270 -8.17 -0.85 8.80
N ALA A 271 -7.30 -1.72 8.27
CA ALA A 271 -5.86 -1.61 8.46
C ALA A 271 -5.29 -0.40 7.72
N MET A 272 -5.74 -0.14 6.49
CA MET A 272 -5.36 1.04 5.72
C MET A 272 -5.82 2.34 6.39
N ALA A 273 -7.08 2.41 6.85
CA ALA A 273 -7.60 3.57 7.57
C ALA A 273 -6.78 3.85 8.84
N ALA A 274 -6.50 2.82 9.64
CA ALA A 274 -5.69 2.96 10.84
C ALA A 274 -4.25 3.43 10.53
N ALA A 275 -3.62 2.89 9.48
CA ALA A 275 -2.30 3.31 9.05
C ALA A 275 -2.27 4.76 8.55
N ALA A 276 -3.27 5.17 7.77
CA ALA A 276 -3.38 6.54 7.25
C ALA A 276 -3.54 7.56 8.39
N LEU A 277 -4.44 7.28 9.33
CA LEU A 277 -4.67 8.11 10.52
C LEU A 277 -3.42 8.20 11.40
N ALA A 278 -2.74 7.06 11.66
CA ALA A 278 -1.52 7.05 12.46
C ALA A 278 -0.42 7.92 11.84
N ARG A 279 -0.23 7.84 10.51
CA ARG A 279 0.75 8.66 9.80
C ARG A 279 0.39 10.14 9.82
N TRP A 280 -0.88 10.49 9.64
CA TRP A 280 -1.34 11.87 9.76
C TRP A 280 -1.01 12.46 11.13
N VAL A 281 -1.32 11.75 12.23
CA VAL A 281 -0.97 12.19 13.59
C VAL A 281 0.53 12.41 13.77
N THR A 282 1.37 11.51 13.27
CA THR A 282 2.83 11.66 13.33
C THR A 282 3.30 12.89 12.55
N HIS A 283 2.76 13.11 11.36
CA HIS A 283 3.13 14.23 10.50
C HIS A 283 2.69 15.58 11.08
N SER A 284 1.45 15.70 11.56
CA SER A 284 0.95 16.93 12.18
C SER A 284 1.75 17.32 13.43
N ARG A 285 2.13 16.33 14.26
CA ARG A 285 2.97 16.60 15.44
C ARG A 285 4.36 17.10 15.06
N ALA A 286 4.95 16.55 13.99
CA ALA A 286 6.24 17.03 13.49
C ALA A 286 6.12 18.49 12.99
N ALA A 287 5.04 18.84 12.30
CA ALA A 287 4.80 20.21 11.84
C ALA A 287 4.62 21.21 13.00
N SER A 288 3.86 20.86 14.04
CA SER A 288 3.66 21.72 15.21
C SER A 288 4.92 21.92 16.05
N ALA A 289 5.83 20.94 16.09
CA ALA A 289 7.10 21.06 16.80
C ALA A 289 8.09 22.03 16.12
N PHE A 290 7.86 22.36 14.85
CA PHE A 290 8.73 23.22 14.04
C PHE A 290 8.26 24.67 13.93
N THR A 291 7.25 25.11 14.68
CA THR A 291 6.90 26.54 14.74
C THR A 291 8.09 27.29 15.39
N PRO A 292 8.90 28.05 14.62
CA PRO A 292 10.01 28.78 15.20
C PRO A 292 9.43 29.77 16.20
N ALA A 293 10.03 29.88 17.39
CA ALA A 293 9.67 30.95 18.31
C ALA A 293 9.81 32.27 17.55
N ILE A 294 8.69 32.93 17.24
CA ILE A 294 8.70 34.28 16.69
C ILE A 294 9.45 35.10 17.72
N PRO A 295 10.62 35.70 17.38
CA PRO A 295 11.34 36.52 18.33
C PRO A 295 10.39 37.63 18.77
N GLN A 296 10.09 37.68 20.07
CA GLN A 296 9.28 38.76 20.60
C GLN A 296 10.02 40.08 20.32
N PRO A 297 9.31 41.10 19.79
CA PRO A 297 9.94 42.40 19.59
C PRO A 297 10.46 42.88 20.94
N ALA A 298 11.73 43.28 20.97
CA ALA A 298 12.31 43.93 22.14
C ALA A 298 11.49 45.20 22.41
N LEU A 299 10.88 45.26 23.60
CA LEU A 299 10.24 46.46 24.15
C LEU A 299 11.30 47.44 24.64
#